data_AF-A0A166B9B2-F1
#
_entry.id   AF-A0A166B9B2-F1
#
_cell.length_a   1.000
_cell.length_b   1.000
_cell.length_c   1.000
_cell.angle_alpha   90.00
_cell.angle_beta   90.00
_cell.angle_gamma   90.00
#
_symmetry.space_group_name_H-M   'P 1'
#
loop_
_entity.id
_entity.type
_entity.pdbx_description
1 polymer ?
#
loop_
_entity_poly.entity_id
_entity_poly.type
_entity_poly.pdbx_seq_one_letter_code
_entity_poly.pdbx_strand_id
1 'polypeptide(L)'
;MELPFLSSLNVDSSGHDHENADYTVNAPNLCEFRYHGMLDHVFLVPFENLVKFTLESFVMETHEVLDLLSHVPQLEICDIVNVDPPTMRLETPELPVVVLGKLRSLSVRGLEVSDMASLIQHLDVPLSATLSFKTYGDDPPATTIEDFVATFLADAKGLSISFKLTYHESETTYALTSHSRNKISIKQSLCNEEALKYPEFEALSRQKTSITTLTLHSLTLPIRSSLIEALGFWTLLTRIEVFTDETEFEKLLIALEAAPEPICPQLRTLNCSGTRFSSTRMKYFLQYRKDHGVPLQELEITKGFAEPNVHAFVSLIPTLTEFDPDLSRCGFDSPWIKKCNCNLGHRDEPFS
;
A
#
# COMPACT_ATOMS: atom_id res chain seq x y z
N MET A 1 27.24 3.88 -31.56
CA MET A 1 27.50 5.34 -31.58
C MET A 1 28.12 5.73 -30.25
N GLU A 2 29.20 6.52 -30.23
CA GLU A 2 29.83 6.99 -28.98
C GLU A 2 29.23 8.33 -28.55
N LEU A 3 28.72 8.40 -27.33
CA LEU A 3 28.06 9.57 -26.76
C LEU A 3 28.65 9.88 -25.37
N PRO A 4 29.92 10.30 -25.28
CA PRO A 4 30.64 10.41 -24.02
C PRO A 4 30.09 11.49 -23.08
N PHE A 5 29.35 12.49 -23.59
CA PHE A 5 28.77 13.55 -22.76
C PHE A 5 27.29 13.31 -22.42
N LEU A 6 26.72 12.19 -22.87
CA LEU A 6 25.31 11.89 -22.64
C LEU A 6 25.10 11.44 -21.20
N SER A 7 24.40 12.24 -20.42
CA SER A 7 24.06 11.95 -19.03
C SER A 7 22.64 11.41 -18.84
N SER A 8 21.76 11.61 -19.83
CA SER A 8 20.39 11.13 -19.80
C SER A 8 19.96 10.69 -21.19
N LEU A 9 19.31 9.53 -21.27
CA LEU A 9 18.80 8.96 -22.51
C LEU A 9 17.35 8.52 -22.31
N ASN A 10 16.50 8.90 -23.26
CA ASN A 10 15.11 8.46 -23.33
C ASN A 10 14.88 7.79 -24.69
N VAL A 11 14.46 6.53 -24.68
CA VAL A 11 14.20 5.73 -25.88
C VAL A 11 12.74 5.32 -25.86
N ASP A 12 12.05 5.61 -26.96
CA ASP A 12 10.67 5.21 -27.21
C ASP A 12 10.67 4.36 -28.49
N SER A 13 10.37 3.08 -28.33
CA SER A 13 10.29 2.07 -29.37
C SER A 13 8.87 1.54 -29.51
N SER A 14 7.90 2.45 -29.63
CA SER A 14 6.48 2.15 -29.84
C SER A 14 6.10 1.77 -31.28
N GLY A 15 7.06 1.69 -32.21
CA GLY A 15 6.83 1.38 -33.62
C GLY A 15 6.77 -0.12 -33.93
N HIS A 16 5.87 -0.53 -34.84
CA HIS A 16 5.80 -1.89 -35.41
C HIS A 16 6.87 -2.17 -36.49
N ASP A 17 7.78 -1.22 -36.74
CA ASP A 17 8.80 -1.37 -37.78
C ASP A 17 9.95 -2.23 -37.27
N HIS A 18 9.81 -3.54 -37.51
CA HIS A 18 10.68 -4.66 -37.14
C HIS A 18 12.09 -4.65 -37.79
N GLU A 19 12.67 -3.50 -38.11
CA GLU A 19 14.08 -3.48 -38.53
C GLU A 19 14.97 -3.48 -37.28
N ASN A 20 15.28 -4.70 -36.82
CA ASN A 20 16.32 -5.06 -35.84
C ASN A 20 17.66 -4.45 -36.23
N ALA A 21 17.86 -3.18 -35.92
CA ALA A 21 19.18 -2.60 -35.91
C ALA A 21 19.66 -2.63 -34.45
N ASP A 22 20.57 -3.55 -34.18
CA ASP A 22 21.29 -3.68 -32.90
C ASP A 22 22.12 -2.42 -32.66
N TYR A 23 21.48 -1.36 -32.17
CA TYR A 23 22.17 -0.12 -31.84
C TYR A 23 22.78 -0.23 -30.45
N THR A 24 24.06 -0.58 -30.37
CA THR A 24 24.82 -0.43 -29.13
C THR A 24 25.12 1.07 -28.89
N VAL A 25 24.52 1.62 -27.85
CA VAL A 25 24.80 2.98 -27.37
C VAL A 25 25.95 2.92 -26.39
N ASN A 26 27.12 3.47 -26.76
CA ASN A 26 28.24 3.64 -25.84
C ASN A 26 28.15 5.02 -25.18
N ALA A 27 27.56 5.07 -23.98
CA ALA A 27 27.39 6.29 -23.19
C ALA A 27 27.94 6.08 -21.76
N PRO A 28 29.28 6.16 -21.56
CA PRO A 28 29.91 5.81 -20.28
C PRO A 28 29.50 6.73 -19.12
N ASN A 29 29.06 7.95 -19.41
CA ASN A 29 28.61 8.92 -18.39
C ASN A 29 27.09 8.96 -18.22
N LEU A 30 26.37 7.94 -18.73
CA LEU A 30 24.92 7.87 -18.61
C LEU A 30 24.51 7.63 -17.15
N CYS A 31 23.74 8.57 -16.60
CA CYS A 31 23.25 8.52 -15.22
C CYS A 31 21.76 8.20 -15.14
N GLU A 32 20.99 8.60 -16.15
CA GLU A 32 19.55 8.33 -16.24
C GLU A 32 19.21 7.65 -17.56
N PHE A 33 18.53 6.52 -17.49
CA PHE A 33 18.04 5.82 -18.67
C PHE A 33 16.54 5.55 -18.53
N ARG A 34 15.78 5.95 -19.56
CA ARG A 34 14.36 5.67 -19.68
C ARG A 34 14.11 4.93 -20.98
N TYR A 35 13.36 3.84 -20.90
CA TYR A 35 13.02 3.03 -22.03
C TYR A 35 11.54 2.68 -22.03
N HIS A 36 10.90 2.86 -23.19
CA HIS A 36 9.54 2.43 -23.47
C HIS A 36 9.55 1.51 -24.71
N GLY A 37 9.14 0.25 -24.58
CA GLY A 37 9.13 -0.70 -25.70
C GLY A 37 9.29 -2.18 -25.29
N MET A 38 9.53 -3.07 -26.26
CA MET A 38 9.83 -4.49 -25.98
C MET A 38 11.22 -4.67 -25.36
N LEU A 39 11.37 -5.64 -24.46
CA LEU A 39 12.63 -5.88 -23.74
C LEU A 39 13.75 -6.39 -24.65
N ASP A 40 13.43 -7.12 -25.71
CA ASP A 40 14.38 -7.63 -26.72
C ASP A 40 15.26 -6.54 -27.35
N HIS A 41 14.83 -5.27 -27.27
CA HIS A 41 15.56 -4.12 -27.80
C HIS A 41 16.29 -3.32 -26.71
N VAL A 42 16.21 -3.75 -25.45
CA VAL A 42 16.92 -3.13 -24.33
C VAL A 42 18.31 -3.74 -24.24
N PHE A 43 19.24 -3.19 -25.01
CA PHE A 43 20.65 -3.54 -24.88
C PHE A 43 21.29 -2.73 -23.74
N LEU A 44 21.20 -3.25 -22.51
CA LEU A 44 21.99 -2.71 -21.40
C LEU A 44 23.45 -3.17 -21.56
N VAL A 45 24.29 -2.29 -22.07
CA VAL A 45 25.73 -2.36 -21.78
C VAL A 45 25.91 -2.05 -20.28
N PRO A 46 26.85 -2.67 -19.55
CA PRO A 46 27.09 -2.33 -18.15
C PRO A 46 27.31 -0.81 -17.98
N PHE A 47 26.29 -0.12 -17.48
CA PHE A 47 26.34 1.31 -17.27
C PHE A 47 26.86 1.57 -15.85
N GLU A 48 28.17 1.72 -15.71
CA GLU A 48 28.83 1.90 -14.40
C GLU A 48 28.32 3.11 -13.62
N ASN A 49 27.78 4.12 -14.31
CA ASN A 49 27.30 5.37 -13.71
C ASN A 49 25.77 5.47 -13.66
N LEU A 50 25.03 4.43 -14.05
CA LEU A 50 23.57 4.50 -14.08
C LEU A 50 23.01 4.49 -12.66
N VAL A 51 22.39 5.60 -12.28
CA VAL A 51 21.81 5.83 -10.95
C VAL A 51 20.29 5.71 -11.00
N LYS A 52 19.68 6.07 -12.14
CA LYS A 52 18.24 6.07 -12.33
C LYS A 52 17.85 5.30 -13.58
N PHE A 53 16.95 4.35 -13.41
CA PHE A 53 16.45 3.52 -14.47
C PHE A 53 14.93 3.48 -14.46
N THR A 54 14.33 3.74 -15.61
CA THR A 54 12.88 3.61 -15.81
C THR A 54 12.63 2.74 -17.02
N LEU A 55 11.86 1.67 -16.83
CA LEU A 55 11.48 0.73 -17.86
C LEU A 55 9.97 0.61 -17.91
N GLU A 56 9.40 0.88 -19.07
CA GLU A 56 8.03 0.55 -19.40
C GLU A 56 8.05 -0.44 -20.56
N SER A 57 7.73 -1.70 -20.28
CA SER A 57 7.75 -2.76 -21.27
C SER A 57 6.41 -3.47 -21.36
N PHE A 58 6.12 -4.01 -22.55
CA PHE A 58 4.88 -4.70 -22.82
C PHE A 58 4.84 -6.06 -22.14
N VAL A 59 5.87 -6.89 -22.31
CA VAL A 59 5.91 -8.24 -21.75
C VAL A 59 7.25 -8.41 -21.04
N MET A 60 7.21 -8.74 -19.74
CA MET A 60 8.38 -9.10 -18.96
C MET A 60 8.08 -10.26 -18.01
N GLU A 61 8.98 -11.23 -17.97
CA GLU A 61 9.02 -12.27 -16.96
C GLU A 61 9.94 -11.88 -15.79
N THR A 62 9.72 -12.50 -14.63
CA THR A 62 10.52 -12.28 -13.41
C THR A 62 12.02 -12.46 -13.65
N HIS A 63 12.42 -13.47 -14.43
CA HIS A 63 13.82 -13.77 -14.69
C HIS A 63 14.50 -12.68 -15.53
N GLU A 64 13.77 -12.08 -16.47
CA GLU A 64 14.28 -11.01 -17.32
C GLU A 64 14.46 -9.72 -16.52
N VAL A 65 13.55 -9.44 -15.59
CA VAL A 65 13.69 -8.32 -14.65
C VAL A 65 14.95 -8.49 -13.79
N LEU A 66 15.20 -9.70 -13.28
CA LEU A 66 16.40 -9.99 -12.49
C LEU A 66 17.68 -9.87 -13.33
N ASP A 67 17.70 -10.45 -14.52
CA ASP A 67 18.84 -10.35 -15.43
C ASP A 67 19.17 -8.89 -15.73
N LEU A 68 18.16 -8.10 -16.08
CA LEU A 68 18.29 -6.67 -16.32
C LEU A 68 18.89 -5.93 -15.12
N LEU A 69 18.36 -6.16 -13.92
CA LEU A 69 18.83 -5.52 -12.69
C LEU A 69 20.27 -5.94 -12.32
N SER A 70 20.69 -7.15 -12.69
CA SER A 70 22.06 -7.63 -12.47
C SER A 70 23.12 -6.81 -13.22
N HIS A 71 22.75 -6.19 -14.33
CA HIS A 71 23.64 -5.36 -15.16
C HIS A 71 23.81 -3.93 -14.62
N VAL A 72 23.02 -3.53 -13.62
CA VAL A 72 22.94 -2.15 -13.13
C VAL A 72 23.00 -2.08 -11.58
N PRO A 73 24.07 -2.62 -10.95
CA PRO A 73 24.17 -2.71 -9.49
C PRO A 73 24.31 -1.35 -8.78
N GLN A 74 24.53 -0.26 -9.52
CA GLN A 74 24.73 1.09 -8.99
C GLN A 74 23.43 1.89 -8.83
N LEU A 75 22.28 1.31 -9.18
CA LEU A 75 21.00 2.00 -9.14
C LEU A 75 20.65 2.51 -7.75
N GLU A 76 20.23 3.77 -7.69
CA GLU A 76 19.58 4.36 -6.52
C GLU A 76 18.05 4.42 -6.71
N ILE A 77 17.58 4.60 -7.94
CA ILE A 77 16.15 4.72 -8.27
C ILE A 77 15.83 3.80 -9.45
N CYS A 78 14.88 2.89 -9.25
CA CYS A 78 14.39 1.99 -10.28
C CYS A 78 12.86 2.01 -10.33
N ASP A 79 12.30 2.17 -11.53
CA ASP A 79 10.86 2.08 -11.79
C ASP A 79 10.61 1.19 -13.00
N ILE A 80 9.93 0.07 -12.80
CA ILE A 80 9.62 -0.94 -13.82
C ILE A 80 8.11 -1.06 -13.94
N VAL A 81 7.61 -1.00 -15.17
CA VAL A 81 6.20 -1.15 -15.52
C VAL A 81 6.08 -2.23 -16.58
N ASN A 82 5.40 -3.32 -16.23
CA ASN A 82 4.99 -4.36 -17.15
C ASN A 82 3.53 -4.10 -17.54
N VAL A 83 3.29 -3.81 -18.81
CA VAL A 83 1.97 -3.34 -19.29
C VAL A 83 1.04 -4.51 -19.63
N ASP A 84 1.60 -5.62 -20.10
CA ASP A 84 0.90 -6.80 -20.62
C ASP A 84 1.66 -8.10 -20.23
N PRO A 85 1.62 -8.50 -18.95
CA PRO A 85 2.35 -9.67 -18.48
C PRO A 85 1.96 -10.95 -19.26
N PRO A 86 2.91 -11.88 -19.47
CA PRO A 86 2.67 -13.07 -20.28
C PRO A 86 1.58 -13.96 -19.67
N THR A 87 0.70 -14.48 -20.52
CA THR A 87 -0.41 -15.35 -20.11
C THR A 87 0.01 -16.80 -19.83
N MET A 88 1.21 -17.19 -20.23
CA MET A 88 1.78 -18.51 -19.95
C MET A 88 3.13 -18.36 -19.29
N ARG A 89 3.33 -19.06 -18.19
CA ARG A 89 4.61 -19.12 -17.49
C ARG A 89 5.46 -20.23 -18.07
N LEU A 90 6.70 -19.91 -18.42
CA LEU A 90 7.71 -20.93 -18.66
C LEU A 90 8.24 -21.45 -17.32
N GLU A 91 8.67 -22.72 -17.28
CA GLU A 91 9.35 -23.26 -16.10
C GLU A 91 10.58 -22.41 -15.82
N THR A 92 10.61 -21.78 -14.64
CA THR A 92 11.67 -20.85 -14.28
C THR A 92 12.93 -21.62 -13.91
N PRO A 93 14.09 -21.33 -14.53
CA PRO A 93 15.37 -21.83 -14.06
C PRO A 93 15.69 -21.26 -12.66
N GLU A 94 16.67 -21.85 -11.96
CA GLU A 94 17.16 -21.28 -10.70
C GLU A 94 17.57 -19.81 -10.92
N LEU A 95 16.87 -18.90 -10.24
CA LEU A 95 17.07 -17.46 -10.41
C LEU A 95 18.24 -16.99 -9.55
N PRO A 96 19.14 -16.14 -10.08
CA PRO A 96 20.25 -15.61 -9.29
C PRO A 96 19.76 -14.55 -8.29
N VAL A 97 20.46 -14.44 -7.16
CA VAL A 97 20.25 -13.33 -6.23
C VAL A 97 20.94 -12.08 -6.78
N VAL A 98 20.17 -11.01 -6.94
CA VAL A 98 20.64 -9.72 -7.46
C VAL A 98 20.80 -8.73 -6.30
N VAL A 99 22.01 -8.20 -6.15
CA VAL A 99 22.36 -7.27 -5.05
C VAL A 99 22.31 -5.84 -5.55
N LEU A 100 21.40 -5.04 -5.00
CA LEU A 100 21.22 -3.62 -5.34
C LEU A 100 21.61 -2.72 -4.15
N GLY A 101 22.88 -2.76 -3.76
CA GLY A 101 23.37 -2.18 -2.50
C GLY A 101 23.25 -0.66 -2.35
N LYS A 102 22.99 0.08 -3.44
CA LYS A 102 22.79 1.55 -3.43
C LYS A 102 21.32 1.97 -3.54
N LEU A 103 20.40 1.01 -3.64
CA LEU A 103 19.01 1.30 -3.93
C LEU A 103 18.36 2.11 -2.81
N ARG A 104 17.72 3.20 -3.20
CA ARG A 104 16.92 4.07 -2.32
C ARG A 104 15.42 3.92 -2.61
N SER A 105 15.06 3.63 -3.86
CA SER A 105 13.69 3.45 -4.28
C SER A 105 13.57 2.37 -5.36
N LEU A 106 12.68 1.40 -5.15
CA LEU A 106 12.27 0.42 -6.14
C LEU A 106 10.75 0.50 -6.33
N SER A 107 10.33 0.66 -7.58
CA SER A 107 8.94 0.57 -8.00
C SER A 107 8.81 -0.51 -9.06
N VAL A 108 7.98 -1.52 -8.85
CA VAL A 108 7.69 -2.56 -9.85
C VAL A 108 6.18 -2.71 -9.97
N ARG A 109 5.67 -2.61 -11.19
CA ARG A 109 4.25 -2.59 -11.47
C ARG A 109 3.92 -3.58 -12.57
N GLY A 110 2.79 -4.24 -12.42
CA GLY A 110 2.18 -5.07 -13.45
C GLY A 110 2.67 -6.51 -13.52
N LEU A 111 3.20 -7.04 -12.40
CA LEU A 111 3.44 -8.48 -12.25
C LEU A 111 2.29 -9.14 -11.49
N GLU A 112 2.08 -10.44 -11.68
CA GLU A 112 1.20 -11.22 -10.82
C GLU A 112 1.79 -11.33 -9.40
N VAL A 113 0.98 -11.69 -8.40
CA VAL A 113 1.43 -11.76 -7.00
C VAL A 113 2.58 -12.75 -6.81
N SER A 114 2.49 -13.93 -7.42
CA SER A 114 3.53 -14.96 -7.29
C SER A 114 4.86 -14.56 -7.95
N ASP A 115 4.80 -13.86 -9.10
CA ASP A 115 5.98 -13.30 -9.76
C ASP A 115 6.64 -12.21 -8.93
N MET A 116 5.84 -11.30 -8.36
CA MET A 116 6.36 -10.29 -7.44
C MET A 116 6.99 -10.91 -6.20
N ALA A 117 6.37 -11.95 -5.63
CA ALA A 117 6.92 -12.68 -4.50
C ALA A 117 8.25 -13.34 -4.86
N SER A 118 8.34 -13.98 -6.03
CA SER A 118 9.57 -14.58 -6.55
C SER A 118 10.66 -13.55 -6.78
N LEU A 119 10.33 -12.43 -7.41
CA LEU A 119 11.25 -11.30 -7.64
C LEU A 119 11.87 -10.85 -6.32
N ILE A 120 11.06 -10.64 -5.28
CA ILE A 120 11.55 -10.15 -3.99
C ILE A 120 12.45 -11.15 -3.28
N GLN A 121 12.18 -12.45 -3.39
CA GLN A 121 13.05 -13.47 -2.80
C GLN A 121 14.46 -13.47 -3.40
N HIS A 122 14.60 -12.98 -4.65
CA HIS A 122 15.86 -12.92 -5.38
C HIS A 122 16.49 -11.52 -5.41
N LEU A 123 15.90 -10.55 -4.70
CA LEU A 123 16.45 -9.20 -4.58
C LEU A 123 17.04 -8.96 -3.18
N ASP A 124 18.34 -8.69 -3.12
CA ASP A 124 18.98 -8.17 -1.92
C ASP A 124 19.03 -6.63 -1.98
N VAL A 125 18.08 -6.01 -1.28
CA VAL A 125 17.89 -4.56 -1.23
C VAL A 125 18.13 -3.99 0.16
N PRO A 126 18.80 -2.82 0.29
CA PRO A 126 19.01 -2.16 1.58
C PRO A 126 17.71 -1.95 2.34
N LEU A 127 17.75 -2.08 3.67
CA LEU A 127 16.57 -1.79 4.51
C LEU A 127 16.16 -0.30 4.41
N SER A 128 17.07 0.60 4.08
CA SER A 128 16.78 2.01 3.79
C SER A 128 16.07 2.24 2.46
N ALA A 129 15.87 1.23 1.62
CA ALA A 129 15.15 1.39 0.36
C ALA A 129 13.63 1.49 0.62
N THR A 130 12.97 2.39 -0.10
CA THR A 130 11.50 2.43 -0.20
C THR A 130 11.07 1.49 -1.32
N LEU A 131 10.10 0.62 -1.04
CA LEU A 131 9.61 -0.37 -2.00
C LEU A 131 8.14 -0.10 -2.34
N SER A 132 7.80 -0.12 -3.62
CA SER A 132 6.44 0.09 -4.12
C SER A 132 6.10 -0.96 -5.17
N PHE A 133 5.13 -1.81 -4.88
CA PHE A 133 4.71 -2.90 -5.75
C PHE A 133 3.26 -2.69 -6.16
N LYS A 134 2.96 -2.86 -7.45
CA LYS A 134 1.58 -2.98 -7.95
C LYS A 134 1.44 -4.32 -8.65
N THR A 135 0.55 -5.16 -8.14
CA THR A 135 0.34 -6.53 -8.62
C THR A 135 -1.09 -6.78 -9.07
N TYR A 136 -1.27 -7.83 -9.85
CA TYR A 136 -2.56 -8.40 -10.21
C TYR A 136 -2.75 -9.77 -9.55
N GLY A 137 -3.98 -10.25 -9.45
CA GLY A 137 -4.25 -11.62 -9.00
C GLY A 137 -3.70 -12.65 -9.99
N ASP A 138 -3.10 -13.72 -9.46
CA ASP A 138 -2.69 -14.90 -10.23
C ASP A 138 -3.93 -15.64 -10.80
N ASP A 139 -3.87 -16.15 -12.03
CA ASP A 139 -4.87 -17.08 -12.59
C ASP A 139 -4.21 -18.34 -13.21
N PRO A 140 -4.26 -19.51 -12.55
CA PRO A 140 -4.85 -19.80 -11.23
C PRO A 140 -3.96 -19.30 -10.06
N PRO A 141 -4.53 -19.14 -8.84
CA PRO A 141 -3.79 -18.61 -7.71
C PRO A 141 -2.66 -19.53 -7.25
N ALA A 142 -1.42 -19.08 -7.43
CA ALA A 142 -0.22 -19.77 -6.94
C ALA A 142 0.24 -19.21 -5.58
N THR A 143 0.18 -17.89 -5.42
CA THR A 143 0.48 -17.17 -4.18
C THR A 143 -0.62 -16.17 -3.93
N THR A 144 -1.18 -16.15 -2.72
CA THR A 144 -2.21 -15.17 -2.39
C THR A 144 -1.57 -13.83 -1.99
N ILE A 145 -2.32 -12.73 -2.13
CA ILE A 145 -1.85 -11.40 -1.72
C ILE A 145 -1.50 -11.36 -0.23
N GLU A 146 -2.23 -12.12 0.58
CA GLU A 146 -2.04 -12.20 2.02
C GLU A 146 -0.73 -12.88 2.37
N ASP A 147 -0.39 -13.97 1.68
CA ASP A 147 0.89 -14.65 1.85
C ASP A 147 2.04 -13.72 1.43
N PHE A 148 1.88 -12.97 0.34
CA PHE A 148 2.88 -12.01 -0.09
C PHE A 148 3.07 -10.87 0.91
N VAL A 149 1.99 -10.24 1.40
CA VAL A 149 2.05 -9.20 2.43
C VAL A 149 2.60 -9.74 3.75
N ALA A 150 2.29 -11.00 4.10
CA ALA A 150 2.77 -11.66 5.31
C ALA A 150 4.29 -11.75 5.39
N THR A 151 4.98 -11.84 4.24
CA THR A 151 6.46 -11.85 4.19
C THR A 151 7.08 -10.60 4.82
N PHE A 152 6.35 -9.48 4.83
CA PHE A 152 6.81 -8.22 5.41
C PHE A 152 6.18 -7.91 6.78
N LEU A 153 5.11 -8.62 7.16
CA LEU A 153 4.37 -8.35 8.41
C LEU A 153 5.13 -8.74 9.67
N ALA A 154 6.06 -9.69 9.58
CA ALA A 154 6.83 -10.17 10.72
C ALA A 154 7.69 -9.06 11.35
N ASP A 155 8.26 -8.18 10.51
CA ASP A 155 9.11 -7.07 10.93
C ASP A 155 8.37 -5.71 10.98
N ALA A 156 7.07 -5.72 10.67
CA ALA A 156 6.26 -4.51 10.62
C ALA A 156 5.85 -4.03 12.03
N LYS A 157 5.89 -2.71 12.21
CA LYS A 157 5.32 -1.99 13.36
C LYS A 157 3.93 -1.47 13.05
N GLY A 158 3.70 -1.03 11.82
CA GLY A 158 2.43 -0.45 11.39
C GLY A 158 1.95 -1.05 10.09
N LEU A 159 0.65 -1.33 10.03
CA LEU A 159 -0.06 -1.75 8.83
C LEU A 159 -1.13 -0.72 8.50
N SER A 160 -1.11 -0.20 7.28
CA SER A 160 -2.19 0.61 6.73
C SER A 160 -2.81 -0.12 5.56
N ILE A 161 -4.13 -0.27 5.61
CA ILE A 161 -4.92 -0.88 4.55
C ILE A 161 -5.86 0.19 4.02
N SER A 162 -5.78 0.47 2.73
CA SER A 162 -6.73 1.35 2.06
C SER A 162 -7.36 0.68 0.85
N PHE A 163 -8.65 0.94 0.66
CA PHE A 163 -9.41 0.40 -0.46
C PHE A 163 -9.97 1.53 -1.32
N LYS A 164 -9.79 1.41 -2.62
CA LYS A 164 -10.29 2.35 -3.61
C LYS A 164 -11.09 1.61 -4.65
N LEU A 165 -12.36 1.99 -4.79
CA LEU A 165 -13.23 1.51 -5.86
C LEU A 165 -13.28 2.55 -6.99
N THR A 166 -13.06 2.10 -8.21
CA THR A 166 -13.27 2.86 -9.45
C THR A 166 -14.30 2.13 -10.32
N TYR A 167 -14.76 2.74 -11.42
CA TYR A 167 -15.80 2.13 -12.27
C TYR A 167 -15.42 0.79 -12.89
N HIS A 168 -14.12 0.51 -13.04
CA HIS A 168 -13.64 -0.69 -13.74
C HIS A 168 -12.72 -1.54 -12.88
N GLU A 169 -12.21 -1.00 -11.77
CA GLU A 169 -11.19 -1.66 -10.96
C GLU A 169 -11.39 -1.36 -9.48
N SER A 170 -11.09 -2.34 -8.66
CA SER A 170 -10.84 -2.14 -7.24
C SER A 170 -9.34 -2.25 -6.96
N GLU A 171 -8.83 -1.36 -6.11
CA GLU A 171 -7.44 -1.35 -5.67
C GLU A 171 -7.39 -1.44 -4.15
N THR A 172 -6.78 -2.50 -3.63
CA THR A 172 -6.40 -2.59 -2.22
C THR A 172 -4.92 -2.23 -2.09
N THR A 173 -4.60 -1.30 -1.20
CA THR A 173 -3.23 -0.92 -0.89
C THR A 173 -2.89 -1.29 0.54
N TYR A 174 -1.80 -2.03 0.69
CA TYR A 174 -1.13 -2.40 1.92
C TYR A 174 0.14 -1.57 2.07
N ALA A 175 0.18 -0.67 3.05
CA ALA A 175 1.38 0.07 3.39
C ALA A 175 1.92 -0.40 4.74
N LEU A 176 3.14 -0.93 4.73
CA LEU A 176 3.83 -1.41 5.92
C LEU A 176 4.94 -0.45 6.32
N THR A 177 5.07 -0.25 7.63
CA THR A 177 6.14 0.56 8.23
C THR A 177 6.87 -0.28 9.27
N SER A 178 8.20 -0.19 9.29
CA SER A 178 9.08 -0.91 10.22
C SER A 178 10.05 0.06 10.91
N HIS A 179 10.73 -0.40 11.96
CA HIS A 179 11.83 0.35 12.58
C HIS A 179 13.13 0.21 11.78
N SER A 180 13.35 -0.97 11.20
CA SER A 180 14.60 -1.31 10.51
C SER A 180 14.53 -0.97 9.03
N ARG A 181 13.33 -1.03 8.44
CA ARG A 181 13.09 -0.80 7.02
C ARG A 181 12.25 0.46 6.76
N ASN A 182 12.58 1.16 5.67
CA ASN A 182 11.75 2.21 5.10
C ASN A 182 10.40 1.65 4.59
N LYS A 183 9.49 2.55 4.19
CA LYS A 183 8.12 2.19 3.83
C LYS A 183 8.08 1.16 2.69
N ILE A 184 7.24 0.14 2.87
CA ILE A 184 6.81 -0.77 1.80
C ILE A 184 5.36 -0.44 1.46
N SER A 185 5.05 -0.34 0.17
CA SER A 185 3.68 -0.22 -0.34
C SER A 185 3.42 -1.34 -1.33
N ILE A 186 2.39 -2.15 -1.09
CA ILE A 186 1.91 -3.19 -2.01
C ILE A 186 0.50 -2.80 -2.41
N LYS A 187 0.24 -2.76 -3.71
CA LYS A 187 -1.06 -2.47 -4.30
C LYS A 187 -1.51 -3.67 -5.09
N GLN A 188 -2.71 -4.13 -4.85
CA GLN A 188 -3.33 -5.18 -5.67
C GLN A 188 -4.50 -4.57 -6.43
N SER A 189 -4.52 -4.77 -7.74
CA SER A 189 -5.65 -4.42 -8.59
C SER A 189 -6.45 -5.66 -8.95
N LEU A 190 -7.77 -5.58 -8.78
CA LEU A 190 -8.71 -6.65 -9.14
C LEU A 190 -9.70 -6.12 -10.18
N CYS A 191 -9.86 -6.84 -11.30
CA CYS A 191 -10.68 -6.45 -12.44
C CYS A 191 -12.19 -6.78 -12.30
N ASN A 192 -12.67 -7.20 -11.13
CA ASN A 192 -14.06 -7.65 -10.95
C ASN A 192 -14.83 -6.89 -9.86
N GLU A 193 -16.12 -6.62 -10.13
CA GLU A 193 -17.06 -5.95 -9.20
C GLU A 193 -17.34 -6.75 -7.91
N GLU A 194 -17.08 -8.06 -7.90
CA GLU A 194 -17.22 -8.91 -6.70
C GLU A 194 -16.13 -8.68 -5.63
N ALA A 195 -15.15 -7.82 -5.92
CA ALA A 195 -14.04 -7.45 -5.04
C ALA A 195 -14.41 -6.61 -3.79
N LEU A 196 -15.71 -6.49 -3.48
CA LEU A 196 -16.20 -5.86 -2.25
C LEU A 196 -16.03 -6.73 -0.99
N LYS A 197 -15.56 -7.97 -1.13
CA LYS A 197 -15.21 -8.80 0.01
C LYS A 197 -13.79 -8.43 0.42
N TYR A 198 -13.56 -8.29 1.72
CA TYR A 198 -12.23 -8.27 2.35
C TYR A 198 -11.86 -9.69 2.83
N PRO A 199 -11.74 -10.73 1.98
CA PRO A 199 -11.31 -12.04 2.45
C PRO A 199 -9.90 -11.97 3.07
N GLU A 200 -9.15 -10.95 2.66
CA GLU A 200 -7.73 -10.76 2.96
C GLU A 200 -7.48 -10.40 4.43
N PHE A 201 -8.43 -9.76 5.11
CA PHE A 201 -8.23 -9.26 6.47
C PHE A 201 -8.13 -10.40 7.51
N GLU A 202 -8.92 -11.47 7.34
CA GLU A 202 -8.90 -12.63 8.24
C GLU A 202 -7.60 -13.42 8.06
N ALA A 203 -7.20 -13.69 6.82
CA ALA A 203 -5.98 -14.42 6.51
C ALA A 203 -4.72 -13.69 7.01
N LEU A 204 -4.64 -12.37 6.82
CA LEU A 204 -3.54 -11.55 7.36
C LEU A 204 -3.45 -11.60 8.88
N SER A 205 -4.58 -11.74 9.57
CA SER A 205 -4.59 -11.73 11.03
C SER A 205 -4.02 -12.97 11.69
N ARG A 206 -4.05 -14.11 10.98
CA ARG A 206 -3.49 -15.38 11.44
C ARG A 206 -1.96 -15.39 11.38
N GLN A 207 -1.37 -14.43 10.69
CA GLN A 207 0.08 -14.29 10.57
C GLN A 207 0.67 -13.76 11.87
N LYS A 208 1.80 -14.32 12.29
CA LYS A 208 2.51 -13.84 13.48
C LYS A 208 3.04 -12.44 13.20
N THR A 209 2.54 -11.45 13.93
CA THR A 209 2.91 -10.05 13.75
C THR A 209 3.13 -9.33 15.08
N SER A 210 3.97 -8.30 15.05
CA SER A 210 4.22 -7.37 16.15
C SER A 210 3.68 -5.98 15.87
N ILE A 211 2.69 -5.84 14.97
CA ILE A 211 2.12 -4.53 14.66
C ILE A 211 1.51 -3.90 15.92
N THR A 212 1.84 -2.63 16.11
CA THR A 212 1.32 -1.77 17.18
C THR A 212 0.36 -0.72 16.65
N THR A 213 0.34 -0.48 15.34
CA THR A 213 -0.49 0.52 14.67
C THR A 213 -1.23 -0.10 13.50
N LEU A 214 -2.55 0.11 13.46
CA LEU A 214 -3.41 -0.26 12.33
C LEU A 214 -4.11 0.99 11.79
N THR A 215 -4.02 1.23 10.49
CA THR A 215 -4.76 2.30 9.82
C THR A 215 -5.70 1.69 8.79
N LEU A 216 -7.00 1.92 8.95
CA LEU A 216 -8.04 1.47 8.02
C LEU A 216 -8.61 2.67 7.27
N HIS A 217 -8.47 2.67 5.96
CA HIS A 217 -8.90 3.79 5.11
C HIS A 217 -9.75 3.28 3.95
N SER A 218 -11.06 3.20 4.19
CA SER A 218 -12.02 2.69 3.22
C SER A 218 -13.42 3.18 3.53
N LEU A 219 -14.24 3.34 2.49
CA LEU A 219 -15.67 3.60 2.63
C LEU A 219 -16.37 2.42 3.31
N THR A 220 -15.98 1.19 3.01
CA THR A 220 -16.50 -0.03 3.65
C THR A 220 -15.39 -0.77 4.38
N LEU A 221 -15.59 -1.09 5.65
CA LEU A 221 -14.72 -1.95 6.43
C LEU A 221 -15.04 -3.43 6.20
N PRO A 222 -14.12 -4.36 6.54
CA PRO A 222 -14.39 -5.79 6.57
C PRO A 222 -15.67 -6.14 7.34
N ILE A 223 -16.26 -7.29 7.03
CA ILE A 223 -17.43 -7.78 7.77
C ILE A 223 -17.10 -7.91 9.26
N ARG A 224 -18.12 -7.74 10.10
CA ARG A 224 -17.93 -7.68 11.56
C ARG A 224 -17.21 -8.92 12.13
N SER A 225 -17.52 -10.11 11.64
CA SER A 225 -16.85 -11.35 12.09
C SER A 225 -15.35 -11.32 11.80
N SER A 226 -14.94 -10.90 10.60
CA SER A 226 -13.54 -10.79 10.22
C SER A 226 -12.81 -9.69 11.02
N LEU A 227 -13.49 -8.57 11.35
CA LEU A 227 -12.94 -7.55 12.26
C LEU A 227 -12.70 -8.12 13.66
N ILE A 228 -13.67 -8.85 14.22
CA ILE A 228 -13.56 -9.48 15.55
C ILE A 228 -12.39 -10.46 15.58
N GLU A 229 -12.33 -11.36 14.60
CA GLU A 229 -11.28 -12.36 14.52
C GLU A 229 -9.90 -11.69 14.41
N ALA A 230 -9.75 -10.75 13.48
CA ALA A 230 -8.47 -10.14 13.21
C ALA A 230 -7.93 -9.29 14.36
N LEU A 231 -8.79 -8.44 14.93
CA LEU A 231 -8.44 -7.61 16.09
C LEU A 231 -8.23 -8.46 17.36
N GLY A 232 -8.85 -9.64 17.42
CA GLY A 232 -8.60 -10.64 18.46
C GLY A 232 -7.19 -11.22 18.40
N PHE A 233 -6.63 -11.44 17.21
CA PHE A 233 -5.25 -11.91 17.04
C PHE A 233 -4.22 -10.78 17.26
N TRP A 234 -4.53 -9.55 16.89
CA TRP A 234 -3.62 -8.41 17.01
C TRP A 234 -3.64 -7.74 18.39
N THR A 235 -3.30 -8.53 19.41
CA THR A 235 -3.35 -8.11 20.83
C THR A 235 -2.36 -7.01 21.21
N LEU A 236 -1.34 -6.77 20.38
CA LEU A 236 -0.29 -5.74 20.59
C LEU A 236 -0.67 -4.37 20.02
N LEU A 237 -1.83 -4.22 19.39
CA LEU A 237 -2.27 -2.93 18.87
C LEU A 237 -2.41 -1.90 20.00
N THR A 238 -1.68 -0.80 19.84
CA THR A 238 -1.71 0.36 20.74
C THR A 238 -2.43 1.55 20.10
N ARG A 239 -2.51 1.58 18.77
CA ARG A 239 -3.15 2.65 18.01
C ARG A 239 -3.96 2.08 16.85
N ILE A 240 -5.21 2.53 16.72
CA ILE A 240 -6.07 2.28 15.56
C ILE A 240 -6.45 3.62 14.96
N GLU A 241 -6.28 3.77 13.65
CA GLU A 241 -6.70 4.93 12.88
C GLU A 241 -7.75 4.50 11.86
N VAL A 242 -8.84 5.25 11.73
CA VAL A 242 -9.99 4.86 10.92
C VAL A 242 -10.54 6.05 10.15
N PHE A 243 -10.59 5.88 8.84
CA PHE A 243 -11.09 6.85 7.87
C PHE A 243 -12.18 6.15 7.05
N THR A 244 -13.43 6.27 7.50
CA THR A 244 -14.58 5.54 6.95
C THR A 244 -15.88 6.33 7.17
N ASP A 245 -17.02 5.77 6.77
CA ASP A 245 -18.33 6.37 7.08
C ASP A 245 -18.80 6.06 8.51
N GLU A 246 -19.84 6.77 8.96
CA GLU A 246 -20.34 6.64 10.33
C GLU A 246 -20.87 5.24 10.67
N THR A 247 -21.56 4.59 9.74
CA THR A 247 -22.15 3.27 9.95
C THR A 247 -21.08 2.19 10.02
N GLU A 248 -20.05 2.33 9.20
CA GLU A 248 -18.91 1.44 9.13
C GLU A 248 -17.98 1.62 10.33
N PHE A 249 -17.85 2.85 10.83
CA PHE A 249 -17.18 3.11 12.10
C PHE A 249 -17.92 2.49 13.28
N GLU A 250 -19.26 2.58 13.32
CA GLU A 250 -20.04 1.90 14.36
C GLU A 250 -19.84 0.38 14.33
N LYS A 251 -19.77 -0.23 13.14
CA LYS A 251 -19.45 -1.66 12.98
C LYS A 251 -18.11 -2.02 13.62
N LEU A 252 -17.09 -1.17 13.51
CA LEU A 252 -15.80 -1.37 14.18
C LEU A 252 -15.92 -1.28 15.70
N LEU A 253 -16.64 -0.28 16.23
CA LEU A 253 -16.85 -0.16 17.68
C LEU A 253 -17.57 -1.39 18.24
N ILE A 254 -18.58 -1.91 17.55
CA ILE A 254 -19.27 -3.15 17.94
C ILE A 254 -18.31 -4.34 17.89
N ALA A 255 -17.43 -4.42 16.89
CA ALA A 255 -16.44 -5.48 16.81
C ALA A 255 -15.51 -5.47 18.03
N LEU A 256 -14.99 -4.31 18.43
CA LEU A 256 -14.10 -4.15 19.58
C LEU A 256 -14.75 -4.48 20.94
N GLU A 257 -16.08 -4.52 21.01
CA GLU A 257 -16.88 -4.85 22.20
C GLU A 257 -17.44 -6.29 22.19
N ALA A 258 -17.18 -7.06 21.13
CA ALA A 258 -17.93 -8.29 20.86
C ALA A 258 -17.62 -9.46 21.81
N ALA A 259 -16.49 -9.42 22.51
CA ALA A 259 -16.02 -10.51 23.35
C ALA A 259 -16.16 -10.21 24.86
N PRO A 260 -16.27 -11.23 25.73
CA PRO A 260 -16.25 -11.05 27.19
C PRO A 260 -14.94 -10.44 27.69
N GLU A 261 -13.83 -10.76 27.02
CA GLU A 261 -12.54 -10.12 27.21
C GLU A 261 -12.38 -9.00 26.18
N PRO A 262 -11.81 -7.84 26.56
CA PRO A 262 -11.72 -6.71 25.67
C PRO A 262 -10.76 -6.99 24.50
N ILE A 263 -11.26 -6.81 23.28
CA ILE A 263 -10.45 -6.89 22.07
C ILE A 263 -9.44 -5.74 22.03
N CYS A 264 -8.23 -6.04 21.56
CA CYS A 264 -7.06 -5.15 21.61
C CYS A 264 -6.86 -4.56 23.02
N PRO A 265 -6.50 -5.35 24.03
CA PRO A 265 -6.39 -4.88 25.42
C PRO A 265 -5.33 -3.78 25.59
N GLN A 266 -4.34 -3.70 24.68
CA GLN A 266 -3.30 -2.68 24.70
C GLN A 266 -3.66 -1.39 23.93
N LEU A 267 -4.85 -1.30 23.34
CA LEU A 267 -5.27 -0.13 22.57
C LEU A 267 -5.32 1.10 23.48
N ARG A 268 -4.51 2.11 23.16
CA ARG A 268 -4.40 3.37 23.90
C ARG A 268 -4.93 4.55 23.11
N THR A 269 -4.75 4.55 21.80
CA THR A 269 -5.18 5.66 20.94
C THR A 269 -6.15 5.18 19.87
N LEU A 270 -7.30 5.86 19.79
CA LEU A 270 -8.22 5.72 18.65
C LEU A 270 -8.24 7.06 17.91
N ASN A 271 -7.81 7.04 16.64
CA ASN A 271 -7.92 8.18 15.75
C ASN A 271 -9.06 7.93 14.76
N CYS A 272 -10.10 8.74 14.86
CA CYS A 272 -11.22 8.77 13.94
C CYS A 272 -11.38 10.17 13.33
N SER A 273 -10.28 10.88 13.15
CA SER A 273 -10.24 12.17 12.45
C SER A 273 -10.73 11.98 11.01
N GLY A 274 -11.61 12.86 10.55
CA GLY A 274 -12.27 12.73 9.25
C GLY A 274 -13.44 11.73 9.21
N THR A 275 -13.70 10.99 10.28
CA THR A 275 -14.83 10.06 10.38
C THR A 275 -15.91 10.66 11.28
N ARG A 276 -17.15 10.76 10.78
CA ARG A 276 -18.30 11.19 11.60
C ARG A 276 -18.80 10.05 12.47
N PHE A 277 -19.27 10.37 13.67
CA PHE A 277 -19.82 9.38 14.56
C PHE A 277 -20.77 9.95 15.62
N SER A 278 -21.69 9.11 16.08
CA SER A 278 -22.54 9.37 17.23
C SER A 278 -21.74 9.49 18.53
N SER A 279 -21.80 10.67 19.17
CA SER A 279 -21.14 10.90 20.45
C SER A 279 -21.67 9.98 21.57
N THR A 280 -22.97 9.66 21.54
CA THR A 280 -23.58 8.70 22.48
C THR A 280 -22.97 7.31 22.33
N ARG A 281 -22.79 6.84 21.09
CA ARG A 281 -22.22 5.53 20.80
C ARG A 281 -20.75 5.45 21.20
N MET A 282 -19.96 6.48 20.92
CA MET A 282 -18.57 6.58 21.35
C MET A 282 -18.44 6.60 22.87
N LYS A 283 -19.29 7.38 23.57
CA LYS A 283 -19.32 7.41 25.03
C LYS A 283 -19.53 6.00 25.63
N TYR A 284 -20.45 5.22 25.06
CA TYR A 284 -20.67 3.84 25.48
C TYR A 284 -19.42 2.98 25.30
N PHE A 285 -18.76 3.05 24.15
CA PHE A 285 -17.52 2.32 23.88
C PHE A 285 -16.40 2.68 24.87
N LEU A 286 -16.19 3.97 25.13
CA LEU A 286 -15.19 4.44 26.09
C LEU A 286 -15.49 3.95 27.52
N GLN A 287 -16.76 3.98 27.92
CA GLN A 287 -17.20 3.46 29.23
C GLN A 287 -17.00 1.95 29.32
N TYR A 288 -17.39 1.19 28.30
CA TYR A 288 -17.18 -0.26 28.22
C TYR A 288 -15.70 -0.60 28.45
N ARG A 289 -14.77 0.05 27.76
CA ARG A 289 -13.33 -0.19 27.93
C ARG A 289 -12.82 0.17 29.33
N LYS A 290 -13.31 1.28 29.89
CA LYS A 290 -12.98 1.72 31.25
C LYS A 290 -13.44 0.70 32.29
N ASP A 291 -14.65 0.17 32.14
CA ASP A 291 -15.23 -0.82 33.05
C ASP A 291 -14.50 -2.17 33.00
N HIS A 292 -13.88 -2.50 31.86
CA HIS A 292 -13.02 -3.68 31.69
C HIS A 292 -11.54 -3.42 32.00
N GLY A 293 -11.19 -2.27 32.57
CA GLY A 293 -9.82 -1.95 33.01
C GLY A 293 -8.82 -1.68 31.88
N VAL A 294 -9.29 -1.45 30.64
CA VAL A 294 -8.45 -1.17 29.46
C VAL A 294 -8.82 0.19 28.80
N PRO A 295 -8.86 1.30 29.57
CA PRO A 295 -9.32 2.59 29.06
C PRO A 295 -8.38 3.12 27.96
N LEU A 296 -8.97 3.78 26.97
CA LEU A 296 -8.19 4.58 26.03
C LEU A 296 -7.50 5.74 26.77
N GLN A 297 -6.30 6.07 26.31
CA GLN A 297 -5.53 7.22 26.77
C GLN A 297 -5.80 8.45 25.91
N GLU A 298 -6.03 8.25 24.62
CA GLU A 298 -6.20 9.32 23.65
C GLU A 298 -7.31 9.01 22.64
N LEU A 299 -8.12 10.03 22.36
CA LEU A 299 -9.08 10.04 21.25
C LEU A 299 -8.77 11.24 20.36
N GLU A 300 -8.60 10.98 19.07
CA GLU A 300 -8.31 11.98 18.05
C GLU A 300 -9.52 12.11 17.11
N ILE A 301 -10.11 13.30 17.02
CA ILE A 301 -11.37 13.56 16.29
C ILE A 301 -11.28 14.83 15.46
N THR A 302 -12.20 14.98 14.50
CA THR A 302 -12.43 16.27 13.82
C THR A 302 -13.50 17.07 14.55
N LYS A 303 -13.31 18.39 14.70
CA LYS A 303 -14.32 19.28 15.32
C LYS A 303 -15.64 19.19 14.56
N GLY A 304 -16.73 19.04 15.31
CA GLY A 304 -18.09 18.94 14.75
C GLY A 304 -18.43 17.57 14.14
N PHE A 305 -17.53 16.58 14.18
CA PHE A 305 -17.82 15.23 13.64
C PHE A 305 -18.37 14.28 14.70
N ALA A 306 -18.42 14.74 15.95
CA ALA A 306 -18.88 14.00 17.12
C ALA A 306 -20.05 14.74 17.78
N GLU A 307 -21.22 14.74 17.12
CA GLU A 307 -22.41 15.45 17.60
C GLU A 307 -23.26 14.59 18.56
N PRO A 308 -24.03 15.20 19.47
CA PRO A 308 -24.06 16.64 19.80
C PRO A 308 -23.12 17.05 20.95
N ASN A 309 -22.42 16.13 21.63
CA ASN A 309 -21.71 16.47 22.88
C ASN A 309 -20.35 15.78 23.04
N VAL A 310 -19.30 16.45 22.59
CA VAL A 310 -17.89 16.03 22.75
C VAL A 310 -17.42 16.11 24.21
N HIS A 311 -17.97 17.05 25.00
CA HIS A 311 -17.59 17.20 26.41
C HIS A 311 -17.90 15.96 27.25
N ALA A 312 -18.80 15.10 26.78
CA ALA A 312 -19.09 13.82 27.43
C ALA A 312 -17.86 12.90 27.53
N PHE A 313 -16.85 13.07 26.66
CA PHE A 313 -15.65 12.23 26.64
C PHE A 313 -14.61 12.62 27.69
N VAL A 314 -14.56 13.89 28.11
CA VAL A 314 -13.51 14.44 29.02
C VAL A 314 -13.40 13.67 30.34
N SER A 315 -14.48 13.04 30.79
CA SER A 315 -14.50 12.22 32.02
C SER A 315 -14.07 10.75 31.82
N LEU A 316 -13.94 10.31 30.56
CA LEU A 316 -13.70 8.92 30.17
C LEU A 316 -12.30 8.70 29.60
N ILE A 317 -11.69 9.75 29.03
CA ILE A 317 -10.36 9.70 28.43
C ILE A 317 -9.46 10.83 28.94
N PRO A 318 -8.16 10.57 29.19
CA PRO A 318 -7.21 11.59 29.61
C PRO A 318 -6.95 12.67 28.56
N THR A 319 -6.85 12.28 27.28
CA THR A 319 -6.47 13.18 26.19
C THR A 319 -7.50 13.13 25.07
N LEU A 320 -8.06 14.30 24.75
CA LEU A 320 -8.92 14.49 23.60
C LEU A 320 -8.26 15.52 22.69
N THR A 321 -7.94 15.09 21.47
CA THR A 321 -7.32 15.94 20.45
C THR A 321 -8.34 16.23 19.36
N GLU A 322 -8.66 17.51 19.16
CA GLU A 322 -9.63 17.95 18.15
C GLU A 322 -8.92 18.67 17.00
N PHE A 323 -8.95 18.06 15.82
CA PHE A 323 -8.43 18.64 14.58
C PHE A 323 -9.46 19.55 13.92
N ASP A 324 -8.97 20.66 13.35
CA ASP A 324 -9.78 21.52 12.50
C ASP A 324 -10.25 20.74 11.27
N PRO A 325 -11.53 20.85 10.85
CA PRO A 325 -12.03 20.27 9.61
C PRO A 325 -11.07 20.46 8.43
N ASP A 326 -10.52 21.66 8.25
CA ASP A 326 -9.63 21.97 7.12
C ASP A 326 -8.25 21.29 7.22
N LEU A 327 -7.87 20.83 8.42
CA LEU A 327 -6.64 20.09 8.69
C LEU A 327 -6.88 18.58 8.82
N SER A 328 -8.14 18.14 8.83
CA SER A 328 -8.50 16.72 8.78
C SER A 328 -8.05 16.18 7.44
N ARG A 329 -7.06 15.29 7.48
CA ARG A 329 -6.69 14.51 6.30
C ARG A 329 -7.78 13.48 6.08
N CYS A 330 -8.71 13.75 5.18
CA CYS A 330 -9.39 12.67 4.51
C CYS A 330 -8.40 12.08 3.52
N GLY A 331 -8.11 10.79 3.62
CA GLY A 331 -7.22 10.14 2.66
C GLY A 331 -7.87 9.92 1.29
N PHE A 332 -9.15 10.26 1.10
CA PHE A 332 -9.92 9.91 -0.09
C PHE A 332 -9.70 10.91 -1.24
N ASP A 333 -8.68 10.67 -2.07
CA ASP A 333 -8.59 11.21 -3.44
C ASP A 333 -9.37 10.30 -4.41
N SER A 334 -10.69 10.43 -4.45
CA SER A 334 -11.52 9.77 -5.47
C SER A 334 -11.93 10.77 -6.56
N PRO A 335 -11.65 10.50 -7.86
CA PRO A 335 -12.02 11.38 -8.96
C PRO A 335 -13.54 11.47 -9.21
N TRP A 336 -14.34 10.56 -8.65
CA TRP A 336 -15.79 10.48 -8.88
C TRP A 336 -16.62 11.03 -7.73
N ILE A 337 -16.03 11.12 -6.53
CA ILE A 337 -16.63 11.84 -5.41
C ILE A 337 -16.02 13.24 -5.45
N LYS A 338 -16.63 14.15 -6.23
CA LYS A 338 -16.20 15.56 -6.38
C LYS A 338 -16.03 16.34 -5.06
N LYS A 339 -16.40 15.75 -3.93
CA LYS A 339 -16.09 16.20 -2.57
C LYS A 339 -15.91 14.97 -1.73
N CYS A 340 -14.70 14.70 -1.24
CA CYS A 340 -14.59 13.89 -0.04
C CYS A 340 -15.53 14.53 1.01
N ASN A 341 -16.68 13.91 1.31
CA ASN A 341 -17.71 14.45 2.22
C ASN A 341 -17.20 14.65 3.66
N CYS A 342 -15.94 14.31 3.88
CA CYS A 342 -15.21 14.46 5.10
C CYS A 342 -14.53 15.84 5.24
N ASN A 343 -14.46 16.68 4.19
CA ASN A 343 -14.13 18.11 4.33
C ASN A 343 -15.23 19.00 3.72
N LEU A 344 -15.63 20.00 4.49
CA LEU A 344 -16.78 20.89 4.33
C LEU A 344 -16.88 21.59 2.95
N GLY A 345 -18.10 21.93 2.54
CA GLY A 345 -18.37 23.13 1.74
C GLY A 345 -18.94 22.94 0.34
N HIS A 346 -20.21 23.30 0.17
CA HIS A 346 -20.64 23.97 -1.06
C HIS A 346 -19.77 25.22 -1.29
N ARG A 347 -18.87 25.16 -2.28
CA ARG A 347 -18.65 26.36 -3.10
C ARG A 347 -19.68 26.30 -4.20
N ASP A 348 -20.68 27.17 -4.08
CA ASP A 348 -21.48 27.59 -5.20
C ASP A 348 -20.51 28.18 -6.23
N GLU A 349 -20.39 27.54 -7.40
CA GLU A 349 -19.94 28.27 -8.59
C GLU A 349 -21.18 28.91 -9.21
N PRO A 350 -21.15 30.22 -9.50
CA PRO A 350 -22.22 30.84 -10.26
C PRO A 350 -22.13 30.33 -11.70
N PHE A 351 -23.29 30.01 -12.27
CA PHE A 351 -23.45 29.86 -13.71
C PHE A 351 -22.81 31.07 -14.42
N SER A 352 -21.91 30.79 -15.36
CA SER A 352 -21.56 31.67 -16.47
C SER A 352 -21.29 30.81 -17.69
#